data_AF-X1MNG8-F1
#
_entry.id   AF-X1MNG8-F1
#
_cell.length_a   1.000
_cell.length_b   1.000
_cell.length_c   1.000
_cell.angle_alpha   90.00
_cell.angle_beta   90.00
_cell.angle_gamma   90.00
#
_symmetry.space_group_name_H-M   'P 1'
#
loop_
_entity.id
_entity.type
_entity.pdbx_description
1 polymer ?
#
loop_
_entity_poly.entity_id
_entity_poly.type
_entity_poly.pdbx_seq_one_letter_code
_entity_poly.pdbx_strand_id
1 'polypeptide(L)'
;MGLHELIICITAVLFITTTIMVIKIDNKKIFSAYGFWWGSWIILTILGWCLNEAALEDVPVIKLPTIAIYVAIFIFISGISFEIYRMCWYRSHGKVAKGVVAGFTEETTTLVTEGPFKIVRHPETLAWIFLVPSLIVSLSLFLPILTSLAITGIVTFIMSSIVGAKIEEKYNVRKFGRAYQQYMMQTPAFNFIKGLWNLRKKR
;
A
#
# COMPACT_ATOMS: atom_id res chain seq x y z
N MET A 1 -20.42 -27.01 4.12
CA MET A 1 -19.25 -26.13 4.07
C MET A 1 -18.01 -27.02 4.01
N GLY A 2 -17.31 -27.02 2.88
CA GLY A 2 -16.11 -27.83 2.70
C GLY A 2 -14.97 -27.39 3.63
N LEU A 3 -13.99 -28.26 3.89
CA LEU A 3 -12.82 -27.94 4.72
C LEU A 3 -12.07 -26.69 4.19
N HIS A 4 -12.01 -26.53 2.87
CA HIS A 4 -11.43 -25.36 2.22
C HIS A 4 -12.21 -24.07 2.49
N GLU A 5 -13.54 -24.10 2.42
CA GLU A 5 -14.39 -22.95 2.73
C GLU A 5 -14.26 -22.54 4.21
N LEU A 6 -14.19 -23.51 5.12
CA LEU A 6 -13.96 -23.27 6.55
C LEU A 6 -12.60 -22.60 6.81
N ILE A 7 -11.53 -23.07 6.15
CA ILE A 7 -10.20 -22.46 6.26
C ILE A 7 -10.21 -21.02 5.70
N ILE A 8 -10.86 -20.78 4.56
CA ILE A 8 -10.98 -19.43 3.98
C ILE A 8 -11.75 -18.50 4.91
N CYS A 9 -12.87 -18.96 5.49
CA CYS A 9 -13.65 -18.17 6.44
C CYS A 9 -12.86 -17.87 7.72
N ILE A 10 -12.16 -18.85 8.30
CA ILE A 10 -11.34 -18.66 9.51
C ILE A 10 -10.21 -17.68 9.23
N THR A 11 -9.51 -17.83 8.10
CA THR A 11 -8.42 -16.92 7.73
C THR A 11 -8.92 -15.50 7.46
N ALA A 12 -10.07 -15.34 6.79
CA ALA A 12 -10.71 -14.02 6.59
C ALA A 12 -11.17 -13.37 7.92
N VAL A 13 -11.68 -14.14 8.88
CA VAL A 13 -12.08 -13.62 10.20
C VAL A 13 -10.85 -13.23 11.02
N LEU A 14 -9.81 -14.07 11.08
CA LEU A 14 -8.54 -13.72 11.73
C LEU A 14 -7.92 -12.48 11.08
N PHE A 15 -8.08 -12.34 9.77
CA PHE A 15 -7.63 -11.19 8.99
C PHE A 15 -8.33 -9.88 9.35
N ILE A 16 -9.67 -9.89 9.40
CA ILE A 16 -10.46 -8.72 9.76
C ILE A 16 -10.20 -8.33 11.22
N THR A 17 -10.19 -9.32 12.13
CA THR A 17 -10.00 -9.07 13.57
C THR A 17 -8.62 -8.53 13.89
N THR A 18 -7.56 -9.11 13.34
CA THR A 18 -6.20 -8.59 13.54
C THR A 18 -6.05 -7.20 12.92
N THR A 19 -6.67 -6.93 11.76
CA THR A 19 -6.61 -5.61 11.13
C THR A 19 -7.29 -4.57 12.01
N ILE A 20 -8.46 -4.88 12.57
CA ILE A 20 -9.16 -4.02 13.53
C ILE A 20 -8.31 -3.80 14.78
N MET A 21 -7.65 -4.84 15.31
CA MET A 21 -6.77 -4.72 16.47
C MET A 21 -5.58 -3.80 16.18
N VAL A 22 -4.93 -3.92 15.02
CA VAL A 22 -3.78 -3.06 14.69
C VAL A 22 -4.19 -1.64 14.33
N ILE A 23 -5.35 -1.44 13.71
CA ILE A 23 -5.94 -0.10 13.54
C ILE A 23 -6.13 0.59 14.90
N LYS A 24 -6.47 -0.15 15.96
CA LYS A 24 -6.59 0.38 17.32
C LYS A 24 -5.24 0.70 17.98
N ILE A 25 -4.14 0.16 17.46
CA ILE A 25 -2.80 0.40 18.00
C ILE A 25 -2.23 1.69 17.38
N ASP A 26 -2.20 2.78 18.15
CA ASP A 26 -1.59 4.08 17.77
C ASP A 26 -0.05 4.01 17.87
N ASN A 27 0.57 2.94 17.37
CA ASN A 27 2.01 2.72 17.40
C ASN A 27 2.56 2.42 16.01
N LYS A 28 3.31 3.38 15.47
CA LYS A 28 3.89 3.35 14.13
C LYS A 28 4.81 2.15 13.86
N LYS A 29 5.65 1.74 14.82
CA LYS A 29 6.57 0.59 14.63
C LYS A 29 5.82 -0.73 14.51
N ILE A 30 4.74 -0.87 15.28
CA ILE A 30 3.86 -2.05 15.23
C ILE A 30 3.09 -2.05 13.90
N PHE A 31 2.62 -0.88 13.45
CA PHE A 31 1.92 -0.74 12.18
C PHE A 31 2.80 -1.04 10.96
N SER A 32 4.05 -0.54 10.92
CA SER A 32 4.96 -0.80 9.80
C SER A 32 5.39 -2.27 9.72
N ALA A 33 5.65 -2.91 10.87
CA ALA A 33 5.85 -4.34 10.93
C ALA A 33 4.62 -5.07 10.38
N TYR A 34 3.42 -4.65 10.77
CA TYR A 34 2.17 -5.27 10.34
C TYR A 34 1.93 -5.21 8.83
N GLY A 35 2.21 -4.08 8.16
CA GLY A 35 2.16 -3.98 6.70
C GLY A 35 3.10 -4.97 5.99
N PHE A 36 4.29 -5.22 6.56
CA PHE A 36 5.24 -6.23 6.06
C PHE A 36 4.74 -7.66 6.29
N TRP A 37 4.15 -7.95 7.47
CA TRP A 37 3.49 -9.22 7.76
C TRP A 37 2.33 -9.50 6.80
N TRP A 38 1.59 -8.46 6.39
CA TRP A 38 0.48 -8.55 5.43
C TRP A 38 0.91 -8.76 3.98
N GLY A 39 1.92 -8.03 3.51
CA GLY A 39 2.50 -8.27 2.18
C GLY A 39 3.03 -9.70 2.06
N SER A 40 3.65 -10.20 3.13
CA SER A 40 4.09 -11.60 3.24
C SER A 40 2.91 -12.57 3.24
N TRP A 41 1.81 -12.23 3.90
CA TRP A 41 0.59 -13.06 3.90
C TRP A 41 -0.05 -13.17 2.51
N ILE A 42 -0.13 -12.07 1.75
CA ILE A 42 -0.63 -12.07 0.37
C ILE A 42 0.26 -12.96 -0.52
N ILE A 43 1.59 -12.83 -0.39
CA ILE A 43 2.55 -13.67 -1.10
C ILE A 43 2.40 -15.14 -0.71
N LEU A 44 2.22 -15.45 0.57
CA LEU A 44 2.02 -16.81 1.06
C LEU A 44 0.68 -17.41 0.61
N THR A 45 -0.38 -16.61 0.49
CA THR A 45 -1.64 -17.07 -0.12
C THR A 45 -1.53 -17.29 -1.62
N ILE A 46 -0.77 -16.45 -2.35
CA ILE A 46 -0.48 -16.66 -3.77
C ILE A 46 0.39 -17.92 -3.94
N LEU A 47 1.41 -18.12 -3.11
CA LEU A 47 2.24 -19.32 -3.11
C LEU A 47 1.43 -20.57 -2.73
N GLY A 48 0.59 -20.48 -1.70
CA GLY A 48 -0.27 -21.56 -1.25
C GLY A 48 -1.31 -21.95 -2.31
N TRP A 49 -1.82 -20.99 -3.08
CA TRP A 49 -2.67 -21.24 -4.25
C TRP A 49 -1.91 -21.82 -5.45
N CYS A 50 -0.66 -21.40 -5.69
CA CYS A 50 0.19 -22.00 -6.74
C CYS A 50 0.61 -23.45 -6.43
N LEU A 51 0.66 -23.83 -5.16
CA LEU A 51 1.13 -25.16 -4.73
C LEU A 51 0.02 -26.20 -4.58
N ASN A 52 -1.26 -25.83 -4.72
CA ASN A 52 -2.39 -26.74 -4.46
C ASN A 52 -3.41 -26.75 -5.60
N GLU A 53 -3.19 -27.63 -6.59
CA GLU A 53 -4.10 -27.81 -7.74
C GLU A 53 -5.52 -28.25 -7.33
N ALA A 54 -5.67 -29.00 -6.23
CA ALA A 54 -6.97 -29.50 -5.76
C ALA A 54 -7.84 -28.43 -5.08
N ALA A 55 -7.27 -27.31 -4.64
CA ALA A 55 -8.02 -26.21 -4.02
C ALA A 55 -8.67 -25.26 -5.04
N LEU A 56 -8.41 -25.46 -6.34
CA LEU A 56 -8.82 -24.56 -7.43
C LEU A 56 -10.11 -24.97 -8.13
N GLU A 57 -10.62 -26.19 -7.94
CA GLU A 57 -11.75 -26.70 -8.73
C GLU A 57 -13.08 -25.99 -8.42
N ASP A 58 -13.30 -25.55 -7.17
CA ASP A 58 -14.59 -25.04 -6.71
C ASP A 58 -14.64 -23.52 -6.45
N VAL A 59 -13.51 -22.80 -6.54
CA VAL A 59 -13.50 -21.36 -6.22
C VAL A 59 -13.90 -20.55 -7.46
N PRO A 60 -14.94 -19.69 -7.38
CA PRO A 60 -15.35 -18.87 -8.52
C PRO A 60 -14.27 -17.84 -8.87
N VAL A 61 -13.64 -18.04 -10.03
CA VAL A 61 -12.63 -17.14 -10.60
C VAL A 61 -13.32 -16.04 -11.41
N ILE A 62 -12.98 -14.80 -11.11
CA ILE A 62 -13.51 -13.63 -11.83
C ILE A 62 -12.68 -13.43 -13.08
N LYS A 63 -13.30 -13.62 -14.25
CA LYS A 63 -12.67 -13.35 -15.55
C LYS A 63 -12.81 -11.87 -15.88
N LEU A 64 -11.70 -11.20 -16.14
CA LEU A 64 -11.66 -9.82 -16.61
C LEU A 64 -11.44 -9.76 -18.12
N PRO A 65 -11.95 -8.72 -18.81
CA PRO A 65 -11.62 -8.49 -20.21
C PRO A 65 -10.12 -8.20 -20.36
N THR A 66 -9.50 -8.70 -21.42
CA THR A 66 -8.04 -8.57 -21.67
C THR A 66 -7.55 -7.12 -21.63
N ILE A 67 -8.39 -6.17 -22.08
CA ILE A 67 -8.09 -4.74 -22.02
C ILE A 67 -7.85 -4.27 -20.58
N ALA A 68 -8.65 -4.73 -19.62
CA ALA A 68 -8.47 -4.37 -18.21
C ALA A 68 -7.15 -4.91 -17.63
N ILE A 69 -6.73 -6.11 -18.08
CA ILE A 69 -5.45 -6.71 -17.69
C ILE A 69 -4.29 -5.88 -18.24
N TYR A 70 -4.32 -5.48 -19.52
CA TYR A 70 -3.25 -4.64 -20.09
C TYR A 70 -3.17 -3.26 -19.43
N VAL A 71 -4.32 -2.66 -19.09
CA VAL A 71 -4.36 -1.41 -18.32
C VAL A 71 -3.73 -1.62 -16.94
N ALA A 72 -4.02 -2.73 -16.26
CA ALA A 72 -3.41 -3.05 -14.98
C ALA A 72 -1.88 -3.23 -15.08
N ILE A 73 -1.38 -3.93 -16.11
CA ILE A 73 0.07 -4.09 -16.35
C ILE A 73 0.72 -2.72 -16.54
N PHE A 74 0.11 -1.84 -17.33
CA PHE A 74 0.61 -0.49 -17.54
C PHE A 74 0.66 0.33 -16.24
N ILE A 75 -0.40 0.27 -15.42
CA ILE A 75 -0.45 0.91 -14.10
C ILE A 75 0.65 0.36 -13.19
N PHE A 76 0.87 -0.96 -13.20
CA PHE A 76 1.88 -1.62 -12.38
C PHE A 76 3.30 -1.14 -12.73
N ILE A 77 3.67 -1.15 -14.01
CA ILE A 77 4.98 -0.70 -14.49
C ILE A 77 5.20 0.80 -14.16
N SER A 78 4.16 1.62 -14.37
CA SER A 78 4.20 3.04 -14.05
C SER A 78 4.36 3.28 -12.55
N GLY A 79 3.65 2.50 -11.73
CA GLY A 79 3.74 2.54 -10.27
C GLY A 79 5.13 2.17 -9.75
N ILE A 80 5.76 1.12 -10.30
CA ILE A 80 7.13 0.72 -9.90
C ILE A 80 8.10 1.85 -10.22
N SER A 81 7.99 2.42 -11.42
CA SER A 81 8.84 3.53 -11.86
C SER A 81 8.70 4.73 -10.93
N PHE A 82 7.46 5.04 -10.51
CA PHE A 82 7.18 6.10 -9.54
C PHE A 82 7.74 5.81 -8.14
N GLU A 83 7.64 4.57 -7.65
CA GLU A 83 8.23 4.17 -6.37
C GLU A 83 9.75 4.28 -6.37
N ILE A 84 10.41 3.83 -7.44
CA ILE A 84 11.86 3.98 -7.59
C ILE A 84 12.24 5.47 -7.59
N TYR A 85 11.51 6.30 -8.34
CA TYR A 85 11.72 7.75 -8.35
C TYR A 85 11.57 8.38 -6.95
N ARG A 86 10.49 8.05 -6.25
CA ARG A 86 10.23 8.51 -4.88
C ARG A 86 11.34 8.08 -3.93
N MET A 87 11.76 6.82 -4.01
CA MET A 87 12.82 6.24 -3.18
C MET A 87 14.16 6.95 -3.39
N CYS A 88 14.55 7.18 -4.65
CA CYS A 88 15.75 7.93 -5.01
C CYS A 88 15.70 9.38 -4.50
N TRP A 89 14.55 10.03 -4.61
CA TRP A 89 14.35 11.40 -4.11
C TRP A 89 14.44 11.47 -2.59
N TYR A 90 13.79 10.54 -1.91
CA TYR A 90 13.78 10.45 -0.45
C TYR A 90 15.17 10.18 0.12
N ARG A 91 15.96 9.32 -0.54
CA ARG A 91 17.37 9.06 -0.20
C ARG A 91 18.25 10.30 -0.29
N SER A 92 18.11 11.05 -1.38
CA SER A 92 18.95 12.22 -1.64
C SER A 92 18.62 13.41 -0.74
N HIS A 93 17.34 13.57 -0.33
CA HIS A 93 16.88 14.77 0.38
C HIS A 93 16.46 14.54 1.85
N GLY A 94 16.31 13.29 2.29
CA GLY A 94 15.85 12.94 3.64
C GLY A 94 16.90 12.91 4.74
N LYS A 95 18.19 13.12 4.41
CA LYS A 95 19.33 13.02 5.34
C LYS A 95 19.22 11.80 6.27
N VAL A 96 19.00 10.64 5.66
CA VAL A 96 18.86 9.36 6.37
C VAL A 96 20.22 8.95 6.95
N ALA A 97 20.25 8.54 8.21
CA ALA A 97 21.48 8.08 8.87
C ALA A 97 22.12 6.90 8.10
N LYS A 98 23.46 6.86 8.04
CA LYS A 98 24.18 5.74 7.41
C LYS A 98 23.78 4.42 8.08
N GLY A 99 23.47 3.40 7.28
CA GLY A 99 23.04 2.07 7.76
C GLY A 99 21.53 1.87 7.84
N VAL A 100 20.74 2.92 7.58
CA VAL A 100 19.28 2.86 7.59
C VAL A 100 18.74 2.82 6.16
N VAL A 101 17.84 1.87 5.85
CA VAL A 101 17.22 1.77 4.52
C VAL A 101 16.22 2.91 4.36
N ALA A 102 16.73 4.04 3.85
CA ALA A 102 15.94 5.19 3.47
C ALA A 102 14.72 4.75 2.65
N GLY A 103 13.51 5.08 3.11
CA GLY A 103 12.24 4.70 2.49
C GLY A 103 11.52 3.52 3.15
N PHE A 104 12.19 2.73 3.99
CA PHE A 104 11.56 1.70 4.86
C PHE A 104 11.44 2.15 6.31
N THR A 105 12.24 3.13 6.70
CA THR A 105 12.21 3.75 8.03
C THR A 105 12.19 5.25 7.86
N GLU A 106 11.12 5.89 8.33
CA GLU A 106 10.94 7.34 8.32
C GLU A 106 11.70 8.05 9.46
N GLU A 107 12.84 7.50 9.84
CA GLU A 107 13.80 8.16 10.73
C GLU A 107 14.61 9.22 9.96
N THR A 108 13.90 10.09 9.23
CA THR A 108 14.49 11.30 8.68
C THR A 108 14.67 12.29 9.82
N THR A 109 15.84 12.93 9.86
CA THR A 109 16.12 14.02 10.81
C THR A 109 15.48 15.33 10.34
N THR A 110 15.14 15.43 9.05
CA THR A 110 14.56 16.62 8.42
C THR A 110 13.23 16.31 7.73
N LEU A 111 12.31 17.26 7.79
CA LEU A 111 11.03 17.18 7.09
C LEU A 111 11.23 17.36 5.58
N VAL A 112 10.88 16.35 4.79
CA VAL A 112 10.96 16.38 3.31
C VAL A 112 9.64 16.88 2.75
N THR A 113 9.66 17.99 2.02
CA THR A 113 8.46 18.61 1.42
C THR A 113 8.57 18.86 -0.10
N GLU A 114 9.70 18.47 -0.69
CA GLU A 114 10.01 18.69 -2.11
C GLU A 114 9.86 17.42 -2.96
N GLY A 115 9.83 17.58 -4.28
CA GLY A 115 9.65 16.47 -5.22
C GLY A 115 8.25 15.85 -5.13
N PRO A 116 8.13 14.50 -5.06
CA PRO A 116 6.84 13.83 -4.92
C PRO A 116 6.02 14.30 -3.71
N PHE A 117 6.70 14.60 -2.61
CA PHE A 117 6.11 15.07 -1.35
C PHE A 117 5.49 16.47 -1.47
N LYS A 118 5.84 17.22 -2.53
CA LYS A 118 5.21 18.52 -2.80
C LYS A 118 3.81 18.38 -3.41
N ILE A 119 3.53 17.25 -4.06
CA ILE A 119 2.25 16.98 -4.73
C ILE A 119 1.29 16.33 -3.73
N VAL A 120 1.73 15.26 -3.08
CA VAL A 120 0.94 14.51 -2.08
C VAL A 120 1.81 14.20 -0.87
N ARG A 121 1.21 14.17 0.33
CA ARG A 121 1.98 13.90 1.56
C ARG A 121 2.46 12.47 1.66
N HIS A 122 1.66 11.54 1.15
CA HIS A 122 1.90 10.09 1.21
C HIS A 122 2.06 9.52 -0.20
N PRO A 123 3.12 9.89 -0.95
CA PRO A 123 3.33 9.38 -2.30
C PRO A 123 3.52 7.86 -2.30
N GLU A 124 4.12 7.31 -1.24
CA GLU A 124 4.33 5.88 -1.05
C GLU A 124 3.01 5.12 -0.91
N THR A 125 2.15 5.54 0.03
CA THR A 125 0.83 4.95 0.21
C THR A 125 0.00 5.02 -1.08
N LEU A 126 0.06 6.15 -1.79
CA LEU A 126 -0.65 6.31 -3.05
C LEU A 126 -0.16 5.30 -4.08
N ALA A 127 1.15 5.12 -4.24
CA ALA A 127 1.72 4.18 -5.19
C ALA A 127 1.34 2.73 -4.84
N TRP A 128 1.46 2.33 -3.57
CA TRP A 128 1.11 0.98 -3.12
C TRP A 128 -0.37 0.63 -3.33
N ILE A 129 -1.27 1.59 -3.09
CA ILE A 129 -2.71 1.43 -3.32
C ILE A 129 -3.02 1.12 -4.80
N PHE A 130 -2.20 1.59 -5.75
CA PHE A 130 -2.34 1.23 -7.16
C PHE A 130 -1.53 -0.01 -7.55
N LEU A 131 -0.34 -0.19 -6.98
CA LEU A 131 0.59 -1.28 -7.30
C LEU A 131 0.07 -2.65 -6.91
N VAL A 132 -0.42 -2.82 -5.67
CA VAL A 132 -0.87 -4.14 -5.20
C VAL A 132 -2.08 -4.67 -5.99
N PRO A 133 -3.14 -3.87 -6.22
CA PRO A 133 -4.28 -4.36 -7.01
C PRO A 133 -3.90 -4.61 -8.46
N SER A 134 -3.08 -3.74 -9.07
CA SER A 134 -2.64 -3.90 -10.46
C SER A 134 -1.77 -5.15 -10.65
N LEU A 135 -0.94 -5.51 -9.67
CA LEU A 135 -0.19 -6.77 -9.68
C LEU A 135 -1.12 -7.98 -9.68
N ILE A 136 -2.10 -8.01 -8.78
CA ILE A 136 -3.05 -9.14 -8.66
C ILE A 136 -3.87 -9.28 -9.95
N VAL A 137 -4.35 -8.16 -10.52
CA VAL A 137 -5.06 -8.16 -11.80
C VAL A 137 -4.15 -8.59 -12.95
N SER A 138 -2.89 -8.16 -12.98
CA SER A 138 -1.94 -8.56 -14.03
C SER A 138 -1.63 -10.06 -14.00
N LEU A 139 -1.43 -10.60 -12.80
CA LEU A 139 -1.19 -12.03 -12.57
C LEU A 139 -2.40 -12.90 -12.91
N SER A 140 -3.63 -12.33 -12.92
CA SER A 140 -4.83 -13.05 -13.34
C SER A 140 -4.79 -13.55 -14.79
N LEU A 141 -3.86 -13.03 -15.62
CA LEU A 141 -3.61 -13.51 -16.97
C LEU A 141 -2.99 -14.92 -16.99
N PHE A 142 -2.16 -15.23 -15.99
CA PHE A 142 -1.38 -16.47 -15.92
C PHE A 142 -1.92 -17.43 -14.87
N LEU A 143 -2.58 -16.92 -13.84
CA LEU A 143 -3.02 -17.69 -12.68
C LEU A 143 -4.48 -17.33 -12.35
N PRO A 144 -5.34 -18.30 -11.99
CA PRO A 144 -6.74 -18.06 -11.61
C PRO A 144 -6.89 -17.46 -10.20
N ILE A 145 -6.13 -16.41 -9.88
CA ILE A 145 -6.02 -15.88 -8.51
C ILE A 145 -7.01 -14.76 -8.19
N LEU A 146 -7.71 -14.20 -9.21
CA LEU A 146 -8.67 -13.12 -8.98
C LEU A 146 -10.02 -13.68 -8.50
N THR A 147 -10.11 -13.88 -7.20
CA THR A 147 -11.28 -14.43 -6.52
C THR A 147 -11.90 -13.39 -5.57
N SER A 148 -13.07 -13.69 -4.98
CA SER A 148 -13.68 -12.86 -3.94
C SER A 148 -12.75 -12.63 -2.73
N LEU A 149 -11.91 -13.61 -2.40
CA LEU A 149 -10.90 -13.50 -1.36
C LEU A 149 -9.80 -12.50 -1.74
N ALA A 150 -9.32 -12.54 -2.99
CA ALA A 150 -8.33 -11.60 -3.49
C ALA A 150 -8.86 -10.15 -3.47
N ILE A 151 -10.13 -9.94 -3.82
CA ILE A 151 -10.79 -8.63 -3.73
C ILE A 151 -10.85 -8.15 -2.27
N THR A 152 -11.21 -9.04 -1.34
CA THR A 152 -11.28 -8.70 0.10
C THR A 152 -9.89 -8.33 0.65
N GLY A 153 -8.85 -9.06 0.21
CA GLY A 153 -7.45 -8.76 0.51
C GLY A 153 -7.03 -7.39 -0.03
N ILE A 154 -7.36 -7.07 -1.28
CA ILE A 154 -7.11 -5.75 -1.89
C ILE A 154 -7.77 -4.63 -1.09
N VAL A 155 -9.07 -4.74 -0.82
CA VAL A 155 -9.82 -3.70 -0.10
C VAL A 155 -9.20 -3.43 1.27
N THR A 156 -8.83 -4.49 1.97
CA THR A 156 -8.28 -4.33 3.32
C THR A 156 -6.84 -3.86 3.31
N PHE A 157 -6.04 -4.25 2.32
CA PHE A 157 -4.73 -3.64 2.08
C PHE A 157 -4.85 -2.13 1.86
N ILE A 158 -5.82 -1.68 1.05
CA ILE A 158 -6.04 -0.25 0.81
C ILE A 158 -6.45 0.45 2.11
N MET A 159 -7.41 -0.11 2.85
CA MET A 159 -7.91 0.46 4.09
C MET A 159 -6.82 0.56 5.16
N SER A 160 -6.06 -0.51 5.36
CA SER A 160 -4.91 -0.51 6.28
C SER A 160 -3.89 0.54 5.85
N SER A 161 -3.51 0.60 4.58
CA SER A 161 -2.57 1.60 4.07
C SER A 161 -3.01 3.05 4.36
N ILE A 162 -4.30 3.35 4.18
CA ILE A 162 -4.87 4.67 4.52
C ILE A 162 -4.82 4.94 6.03
N VAL A 163 -5.12 3.94 6.86
CA VAL A 163 -4.99 4.09 8.32
C VAL A 163 -3.53 4.32 8.72
N GLY A 164 -2.60 3.57 8.12
CA GLY A 164 -1.16 3.71 8.36
C GLY A 164 -0.67 5.13 8.13
N ALA A 165 -1.02 5.70 6.98
CA ALA A 165 -0.71 7.09 6.65
C ALA A 165 -1.29 8.09 7.66
N LYS A 166 -2.48 7.85 8.22
CA LYS A 166 -3.05 8.71 9.28
C LYS A 166 -2.30 8.59 10.61
N ILE A 167 -1.88 7.39 10.98
CA ILE A 167 -1.04 7.16 12.18
C ILE A 167 0.32 7.83 11.98
N GLU A 168 0.88 7.74 10.78
CA GLU A 168 2.11 8.40 10.38
C GLU A 168 1.99 9.94 10.50
N GLU A 169 0.89 10.52 10.03
CA GLU A 169 0.63 11.96 10.19
C GLU A 169 0.63 12.38 11.65
N LYS A 170 -0.04 11.63 12.53
CA LYS A 170 -0.04 11.92 13.98
C LYS A 170 1.37 11.88 14.55
N TYR A 171 2.15 10.87 14.19
CA TYR A 171 3.54 10.75 14.61
C TYR A 171 4.39 11.93 14.11
N ASN A 172 4.23 12.30 12.83
CA ASN A 172 4.97 13.40 12.22
C ASN A 172 4.58 14.78 12.79
N VAL A 173 3.32 14.99 13.18
CA VAL A 173 2.92 16.16 13.97
C VAL A 173 3.65 16.21 15.32
N ARG A 174 3.73 15.09 16.05
CA ARG A 174 4.47 15.03 17.34
C ARG A 174 5.98 15.27 17.14
N LYS A 175 6.56 14.76 16.07
CA LYS A 175 8.00 14.84 15.77
C LYS A 175 8.45 16.21 15.25
N PHE A 176 7.70 16.79 14.30
CA PHE A 176 8.09 18.01 13.57
C PHE A 176 7.24 19.24 13.94
N GLY A 177 6.19 19.07 14.76
CA GLY A 177 5.38 20.16 15.29
C GLY A 177 4.73 21.03 14.22
N ARG A 178 4.81 22.36 14.42
CA ARG A 178 4.17 23.37 13.55
C ARG A 178 4.60 23.30 12.09
N ALA A 179 5.86 22.92 11.82
CA ALA A 179 6.36 22.80 10.45
C ALA A 179 5.58 21.76 9.64
N TYR A 180 5.26 20.63 10.26
CA TYR A 180 4.43 19.60 9.62
C TYR A 180 2.98 20.03 9.48
N GLN A 181 2.41 20.70 10.48
CA GLN A 181 1.05 21.25 10.38
C GLN A 181 0.92 22.25 9.21
N GLN A 182 1.92 23.12 9.03
CA GLN A 182 1.96 24.05 7.92
C GLN A 182 2.04 23.33 6.57
N TYR A 183 2.84 22.27 6.49
CA TYR A 183 2.89 21.40 5.31
C TYR A 183 1.54 20.71 5.04
N MET A 184 0.84 20.22 6.07
CA MET A 184 -0.48 19.61 5.93
C MET A 184 -1.54 20.56 5.35
N MET A 185 -1.44 21.87 5.60
CA MET A 185 -2.34 22.86 5.02
C MET A 185 -2.09 23.07 3.52
N GLN A 186 -0.86 22.85 3.05
CA GLN A 186 -0.45 23.16 1.68
C GLN A 186 -0.55 21.96 0.73
N THR A 187 -0.28 20.76 1.25
CA THR A 187 -0.19 19.55 0.44
C THR A 187 -1.28 18.57 0.84
N PRO A 188 -2.12 18.07 -0.08
CA PRO A 188 -3.13 17.07 0.23
C PRO A 188 -2.52 15.70 0.61
N ALA A 189 -3.23 14.91 1.41
CA ALA A 189 -2.76 13.57 1.82
C ALA A 189 -2.55 12.62 0.61
N PHE A 190 -3.61 12.41 -0.18
CA PHE A 190 -3.64 11.45 -1.29
C PHE A 190 -4.18 12.02 -2.60
N ASN A 191 -4.77 13.23 -2.58
CA ASN A 191 -5.40 13.79 -3.78
C ASN A 191 -4.34 14.37 -4.73
N PHE A 192 -3.87 13.53 -5.66
CA PHE A 192 -2.84 13.87 -6.64
C PHE A 192 -3.24 15.04 -7.55
N ILE A 193 -4.48 15.07 -8.03
CA ILE A 193 -5.00 16.14 -8.90
C ILE A 193 -4.97 17.49 -8.17
N LYS A 194 -5.47 17.53 -6.93
CA LYS A 194 -5.42 18.73 -6.09
C LYS A 194 -3.97 19.14 -5.79
N GLY A 195 -3.08 18.17 -5.61
CA GLY A 195 -1.65 18.39 -5.45
C GLY A 195 -1.04 19.14 -6.62
N LEU A 196 -1.26 18.65 -7.84
CA LEU A 196 -0.81 19.29 -9.07
C LEU A 196 -1.40 20.69 -9.25
N TRP A 197 -2.69 20.86 -8.92
CA TRP A 197 -3.35 22.16 -8.97
C TRP A 197 -2.71 23.19 -8.03
N ASN A 198 -2.39 22.78 -6.79
CA ASN A 198 -1.71 23.63 -5.81
C ASN A 198 -0.31 24.03 -6.26
N LEU A 199 0.41 23.16 -6.98
CA LEU A 199 1.71 23.50 -7.57
C LEU A 199 1.60 24.58 -8.64
N ARG A 200 0.57 24.50 -9.50
CA ARG A 200 0.36 25.48 -10.57
C ARG A 200 0.06 26.87 -10.02
N LYS A 201 -0.68 26.99 -8.92
CA LYS A 201 -1.03 28.28 -8.29
C LYS A 201 0.13 28.97 -7.56
N LYS A 202 1.23 28.26 -7.29
CA LYS A 202 2.41 28.78 -6.60
C LYS A 202 3.51 29.27 -7.55
N ARG A 203 3.37 29.04 -8.85
CA ARG A 203 4.21 29.62 -9.90
C ARG A 203 3.52 30.86 -10.47
#